data_AF-A0A413G870-F1
#
_entry.id   AF-A0A413G870-F1
#
_cell.length_a   1.000
_cell.length_b   1.000
_cell.length_c   1.000
_cell.angle_alpha   90.00
_cell.angle_beta   90.00
_cell.angle_gamma   90.00
#
_symmetry.space_group_name_H-M   'P 1'
#
loop_
_entity.id
_entity.type
_entity.pdbx_description
1 polymer ?
#
loop_
_entity_poly.entity_id
_entity_poly.type
_entity_poly.pdbx_seq_one_letter_code
_entity_poly.pdbx_strand_id
1 'polypeptide(L)'
;MLQEDLNPRQREGEIRIPSGCAISGIFQKDGKRVSGDAIIRSIATMHDRSNGLGGGFAGYGIYPEYKDAYAFHVFYDDADAKAACEKYLEAHFDVVNLSKIPVRKSRRIVNEPLIWRYFVLPQHNRLADSQLDEAEYVSRCVIRVNTRIAGAYIFSSGKNMGVFKAVGFPEDVGEYYRLDEYAGYCWTAHGRYPTNTPGWWGGAHPFAMLSYSIVHNGEISSYDANRRFIEMFGYKCTLLTDTEVITYIIDYLVRKQGLTLEEMASVIAAPFWSTIAGYPPEKREKYTYLRNAFSSLLITGPFSILLGFDGGMMALNDRLKLRSMVIGEKGQTVYVASEECAIRALEPELDKIWSPRGGEPVIVRLNEGGAR
;
A
#
# COMPACT_ATOMS: atom_id res chain seq x y z
N MET A 1 -23.13 8.06 11.95
CA MET A 1 -23.13 9.05 13.04
C MET A 1 -21.95 9.95 12.79
N LEU A 2 -22.18 11.22 12.46
CA LEU A 2 -21.07 12.16 12.26
C LEU A 2 -20.42 12.41 13.63
N GLN A 3 -19.14 12.80 13.64
CA GLN A 3 -18.41 13.11 14.88
C GLN A 3 -19.08 14.25 15.68
N GLU A 4 -19.96 15.03 15.05
CA GLU A 4 -20.77 16.10 15.64
C GLU A 4 -22.02 15.61 16.41
N ASP A 5 -22.41 14.33 16.27
CA ASP A 5 -23.59 13.75 16.96
C ASP A 5 -23.24 13.10 18.31
N LEU A 6 -21.97 13.11 18.71
CA LEU A 6 -21.52 12.46 19.95
C LEU A 6 -21.68 13.40 21.15
N ASN A 7 -22.53 13.00 22.10
CA ASN A 7 -22.71 13.73 23.36
C ASN A 7 -21.39 13.67 24.15
N PRO A 8 -20.79 14.81 24.54
CA PRO A 8 -19.48 14.87 25.21
C PRO A 8 -19.42 14.19 26.59
N ARG A 9 -20.53 13.60 27.07
CA ARG A 9 -20.61 12.82 28.31
C ARG A 9 -20.62 11.30 28.13
N GLN A 10 -20.62 10.79 26.89
CA GLN A 10 -20.68 9.35 26.65
C GLN A 10 -19.35 8.68 26.96
N ARG A 11 -19.39 7.64 27.79
CA ARG A 11 -18.20 6.89 28.23
C ARG A 11 -17.90 5.73 27.29
N GLU A 12 -16.62 5.38 27.19
CA GLU A 12 -16.18 4.17 26.46
C GLU A 12 -16.91 2.94 27.03
N GLY A 13 -17.76 2.29 26.22
CA GLY A 13 -18.66 1.20 26.63
C GLY A 13 -20.16 1.50 26.52
N GLU A 14 -20.58 2.77 26.46
CA GLU A 14 -21.99 3.19 26.24
C GLU A 14 -22.32 3.30 24.74
N ILE A 15 -21.30 3.49 23.90
CA ILE A 15 -21.36 3.41 22.44
C ILE A 15 -20.25 2.47 21.98
N ARG A 16 -20.61 1.49 21.16
CA ARG A 16 -19.65 0.70 20.40
C ARG A 16 -19.62 1.24 18.98
N ILE A 17 -18.64 2.07 18.65
CA ILE A 17 -18.33 2.36 17.25
C ILE A 17 -17.57 1.13 16.75
N PRO A 18 -18.13 0.31 15.84
CA PRO A 18 -17.39 -0.82 15.27
C PRO A 18 -16.19 -0.28 14.49
N SER A 19 -15.03 -0.21 15.14
CA SER A 19 -13.80 0.34 14.58
C SER A 19 -13.00 -0.76 13.87
N GLY A 20 -12.67 -0.53 12.62
CA GLY A 20 -11.71 -1.37 11.91
C GLY A 20 -11.59 -0.96 10.47
N CYS A 21 -10.37 -0.68 10.00
CA CYS A 21 -10.14 -0.27 8.61
C CYS A 21 -10.79 -1.22 7.60
N ALA A 22 -11.08 -0.69 6.43
CA ALA A 22 -11.54 -1.45 5.28
C ALA A 22 -10.39 -1.59 4.27
N ILE A 23 -10.22 -2.79 3.73
CA ILE A 23 -9.37 -3.04 2.55
C ILE A 23 -10.21 -3.66 1.44
N SER A 24 -9.91 -3.28 0.20
CA SER A 24 -10.46 -3.91 -1.01
C SER A 24 -9.38 -3.98 -2.09
N GLY A 25 -9.45 -4.99 -2.95
CA GLY A 25 -8.56 -5.20 -4.07
C GLY A 25 -9.27 -5.85 -5.25
N ILE A 26 -8.90 -5.45 -6.46
CA ILE A 26 -9.36 -6.03 -7.73
C ILE A 26 -8.13 -6.27 -8.58
N PHE A 27 -8.02 -7.47 -9.15
CA PHE A 27 -6.90 -7.85 -10.01
C PHE A 27 -7.38 -8.61 -11.25
N GLN A 28 -6.92 -8.19 -12.42
CA GLN A 28 -7.25 -8.77 -13.73
C GLN A 28 -6.06 -9.62 -14.21
N LYS A 29 -6.17 -10.95 -14.14
CA LYS A 29 -5.09 -11.89 -14.50
C LYS A 29 -4.68 -11.79 -15.97
N ASP A 30 -5.59 -11.38 -16.85
CA ASP A 30 -5.32 -11.19 -18.28
C ASP A 30 -4.70 -9.83 -18.62
N GLY A 31 -4.47 -8.95 -17.63
CA GLY A 31 -3.95 -7.60 -17.84
C GLY A 31 -4.98 -6.59 -18.35
N LYS A 32 -6.27 -6.99 -18.45
CA LYS A 32 -7.34 -6.06 -18.83
C LYS A 32 -7.38 -4.89 -17.86
N ARG A 33 -7.35 -3.68 -18.40
CA ARG A 33 -7.41 -2.47 -17.57
C ARG A 33 -8.87 -2.10 -17.32
N VAL A 34 -9.23 -1.98 -16.04
CA VAL A 34 -10.56 -1.59 -15.57
C VAL A 34 -10.50 -0.22 -14.91
N SER A 35 -11.60 0.53 -15.04
CA SER A 35 -11.72 1.86 -14.44
C SER A 35 -11.61 1.79 -12.91
N GLY A 36 -11.01 2.82 -12.30
CA GLY A 36 -10.95 2.97 -10.84
C GLY A 36 -12.33 3.12 -10.18
N ASP A 37 -13.39 3.42 -10.94
CA ASP A 37 -14.77 3.44 -10.44
C ASP A 37 -15.19 2.11 -9.79
N ALA A 38 -14.72 0.97 -10.33
CA ALA A 38 -15.05 -0.34 -9.75
C ALA A 38 -14.51 -0.48 -8.32
N ILE A 39 -13.25 -0.11 -8.08
CA ILE A 39 -12.68 -0.21 -6.73
C ILE A 39 -13.31 0.80 -5.76
N ILE A 40 -13.72 1.98 -6.25
CA ILE A 40 -14.47 2.98 -5.48
C ILE A 40 -15.81 2.40 -5.00
N ARG A 41 -16.60 1.81 -5.90
CA ARG A 41 -17.89 1.19 -5.55
C ARG A 41 -17.74 0.06 -4.54
N SER A 42 -16.68 -0.74 -4.66
CA SER A 42 -16.38 -1.82 -3.71
C SER A 42 -16.05 -1.28 -2.32
N ILE A 43 -15.12 -0.34 -2.18
CA ILE A 43 -14.72 0.16 -0.87
C ILE A 43 -15.83 0.99 -0.20
N ALA A 44 -16.69 1.65 -0.98
CA ALA A 44 -17.82 2.43 -0.48
C ALA A 44 -18.86 1.59 0.30
N THR A 45 -18.99 0.28 0.01
CA THR A 45 -19.90 -0.59 0.77
C THR A 45 -19.45 -0.80 2.21
N MET A 46 -18.21 -0.42 2.52
CA MET A 46 -17.59 -0.52 3.83
C MET A 46 -17.38 0.86 4.46
N HIS A 47 -18.23 1.84 4.14
CA HIS A 47 -18.19 3.19 4.71
C HIS A 47 -18.10 3.19 6.24
N ASP A 48 -18.98 2.45 6.90
CA ASP A 48 -19.12 2.41 8.38
C ASP A 48 -17.92 1.79 9.11
N ARG A 49 -17.00 1.16 8.38
CA ARG A 49 -15.72 0.66 8.91
C ARG A 49 -14.67 1.77 9.06
N SER A 50 -14.84 2.86 8.32
CA SER A 50 -13.93 3.99 8.25
C SER A 50 -14.47 5.18 9.05
N ASN A 51 -13.64 6.20 9.29
CA ASN A 51 -14.08 7.43 9.96
C ASN A 51 -13.70 8.72 9.22
N GLY A 52 -13.35 8.62 7.94
CA GLY A 52 -13.01 9.77 7.11
C GLY A 52 -11.64 10.40 7.40
N LEU A 53 -10.81 9.81 8.28
CA LEU A 53 -9.47 10.34 8.60
C LEU A 53 -8.35 9.78 7.70
N GLY A 54 -8.72 9.09 6.62
CA GLY A 54 -7.77 8.61 5.62
C GLY A 54 -8.43 7.67 4.62
N GLY A 55 -8.31 8.00 3.34
CA GLY A 55 -8.74 7.16 2.24
C GLY A 55 -7.66 7.11 1.17
N GLY A 56 -7.55 6.02 0.46
CA GLY A 56 -6.63 5.97 -0.66
C GLY A 56 -6.64 4.68 -1.46
N PHE A 57 -5.92 4.74 -2.58
CA PHE A 57 -5.89 3.75 -3.63
C PHE A 57 -4.47 3.59 -4.17
N ALA A 58 -4.13 2.40 -4.64
CA ALA A 58 -3.01 2.20 -5.55
C ALA A 58 -3.53 1.54 -6.83
N GLY A 59 -3.11 2.06 -7.98
CA GLY A 59 -3.43 1.52 -9.30
C GLY A 59 -2.16 1.09 -10.03
N TYR A 60 -2.22 -0.05 -10.74
CA TYR A 60 -1.14 -0.56 -11.60
C TYR A 60 -1.62 -0.69 -13.05
N GLY A 61 -0.75 -0.40 -14.01
CA GLY A 61 -1.10 -0.29 -15.43
C GLY A 61 -1.73 1.06 -15.81
N ILE A 62 -1.69 2.04 -14.91
CA ILE A 62 -2.41 3.31 -15.03
C ILE A 62 -1.66 4.38 -15.82
N TYR A 63 -0.39 4.16 -16.14
CA TYR A 63 0.48 5.08 -16.88
C TYR A 63 1.15 4.39 -18.07
N PRO A 64 0.38 3.83 -19.02
CA PRO A 64 0.97 3.07 -20.12
C PRO A 64 1.89 3.92 -21.01
N GLU A 65 1.65 5.23 -21.12
CA GLU A 65 2.46 6.15 -21.92
C GLU A 65 3.84 6.41 -21.28
N TYR A 66 3.97 6.16 -19.97
CA TYR A 66 5.17 6.38 -19.18
C TYR A 66 5.60 5.11 -18.44
N LYS A 67 5.32 3.94 -19.02
CA LYS A 67 5.49 2.65 -18.33
C LYS A 67 6.92 2.37 -17.85
N ASP A 68 7.92 2.94 -18.52
CA ASP A 68 9.35 2.74 -18.21
C ASP A 68 9.91 3.82 -17.26
N ALA A 69 9.15 4.88 -17.00
CA ALA A 69 9.53 5.97 -16.10
C ALA A 69 8.95 5.77 -14.69
N TYR A 70 9.69 6.22 -13.68
CA TYR A 70 9.18 6.25 -12.32
C TYR A 70 8.17 7.39 -12.17
N ALA A 71 6.98 7.07 -11.66
CA ALA A 71 5.93 8.04 -11.35
C ALA A 71 6.07 8.49 -9.89
N PHE A 72 6.77 9.61 -9.69
CA PHE A 72 6.85 10.25 -8.39
C PHE A 72 5.60 11.07 -8.15
N HIS A 73 4.75 10.63 -7.21
CA HIS A 73 3.67 11.46 -6.69
C HIS A 73 4.17 12.15 -5.42
N VAL A 74 4.03 13.48 -5.38
CA VAL A 74 4.66 14.31 -4.35
C VAL A 74 3.63 15.26 -3.75
N PHE A 75 3.62 15.34 -2.42
CA PHE A 75 2.99 16.42 -1.69
C PHE A 75 4.01 17.49 -1.37
N TYR A 76 3.63 18.75 -1.58
CA TYR A 76 4.35 19.90 -1.05
C TYR A 76 3.48 20.74 -0.14
N ASP A 77 4.07 21.21 0.96
CA ASP A 77 3.41 22.12 1.89
C ASP A 77 3.26 23.52 1.26
N ASP A 78 4.28 23.96 0.50
CA ASP A 78 4.31 25.27 -0.14
C ASP A 78 5.18 25.28 -1.42
N ALA A 79 5.28 26.46 -2.05
CA ALA A 79 6.05 26.66 -3.28
C ALA A 79 7.57 26.57 -3.09
N ASP A 80 8.08 26.89 -1.90
CA ASP A 80 9.51 26.85 -1.60
C ASP A 80 9.98 25.40 -1.44
N ALA A 81 9.20 24.57 -0.75
CA ALA A 81 9.41 23.13 -0.65
C ALA A 81 9.39 22.46 -2.04
N LYS A 82 8.47 22.88 -2.91
CA LYS A 82 8.42 22.45 -4.30
C LYS A 82 9.71 22.80 -5.04
N ALA A 83 10.14 24.07 -5.00
CA ALA A 83 11.34 24.53 -5.68
C ALA A 83 12.61 23.81 -5.18
N ALA A 84 12.72 23.59 -3.86
CA ALA A 84 13.84 22.86 -3.27
C ALA A 84 13.87 21.38 -3.73
N CYS A 85 12.71 20.74 -3.81
CA CYS A 85 12.58 19.37 -4.29
C CYS A 85 12.89 19.27 -5.80
N GLU A 86 12.34 20.15 -6.64
CA GLU A 86 12.60 20.15 -8.08
C GLU A 86 14.09 20.34 -8.39
N LYS A 87 14.76 21.26 -7.68
CA LYS A 87 16.23 21.40 -7.78
C LYS A 87 16.97 20.10 -7.47
N TYR A 88 16.49 19.34 -6.48
CA TYR A 88 17.06 18.03 -6.17
C TYR A 88 16.77 17.01 -7.29
N LEU A 89 15.53 16.96 -7.79
CA LEU A 89 15.14 16.05 -8.87
C LEU A 89 15.94 16.32 -10.15
N GLU A 90 16.06 17.58 -10.58
CA GLU A 90 16.85 17.99 -11.76
C GLU A 90 18.33 17.58 -11.67
N ALA A 91 18.88 17.49 -10.46
CA ALA A 91 20.28 17.11 -10.24
C ALA A 91 20.53 15.59 -10.29
N HIS A 92 19.47 14.77 -10.24
CA HIS A 92 19.54 13.31 -10.10
C HIS A 92 18.73 12.55 -11.18
N PHE A 93 17.78 13.21 -11.81
CA PHE A 93 16.82 12.59 -12.74
C PHE A 93 16.58 13.46 -13.96
N ASP A 94 16.33 12.79 -15.09
CA ASP A 94 15.76 13.39 -16.29
C ASP A 94 14.23 13.36 -16.17
N VAL A 95 13.61 14.54 -16.18
CA VAL A 95 12.16 14.69 -16.05
C VAL A 95 11.52 14.56 -17.43
N VAL A 96 10.85 13.43 -17.67
CA VAL A 96 10.14 13.14 -18.93
C VAL A 96 8.85 13.94 -19.04
N ASN A 97 8.11 14.06 -17.94
CA ASN A 97 6.90 14.87 -17.84
C ASN A 97 6.70 15.28 -16.38
N LEU A 98 6.20 16.49 -16.15
CA LEU A 98 5.73 16.97 -14.85
C LEU A 98 4.35 17.62 -15.01
N SER A 99 3.46 17.34 -14.07
CA SER A 99 2.11 17.92 -14.06
C SER A 99 1.53 17.94 -12.66
N LYS A 100 0.54 18.82 -12.44
CA LYS A 100 -0.35 18.67 -11.28
C LYS A 100 -1.19 17.41 -11.48
N ILE A 101 -1.43 16.66 -10.40
CA ILE A 101 -2.41 15.56 -10.47
C ILE A 101 -3.80 16.18 -10.70
N PRO A 102 -4.55 15.79 -11.74
CA PRO A 102 -5.89 16.31 -11.98
C PRO A 102 -6.81 15.94 -10.83
N VAL A 103 -7.61 16.90 -10.35
CA VAL A 103 -8.55 16.68 -9.24
C VAL A 103 -9.91 17.30 -9.51
N ARG A 104 -10.96 16.72 -8.91
CA ARG A 104 -12.31 17.30 -8.83
C ARG A 104 -12.49 17.88 -7.42
N LYS A 105 -12.53 19.21 -7.31
CA LYS A 105 -12.68 19.87 -6.00
C LYS A 105 -14.00 19.46 -5.34
N SER A 106 -13.94 19.15 -4.06
CA SER A 106 -15.07 18.75 -3.23
C SER A 106 -14.99 19.42 -1.87
N ARG A 107 -16.13 19.71 -1.24
CA ARG A 107 -16.17 20.25 0.13
C ARG A 107 -15.82 19.20 1.19
N ARG A 108 -15.81 17.91 0.81
CA ARG A 108 -15.52 16.78 1.71
C ARG A 108 -14.02 16.50 1.85
N ILE A 109 -13.21 16.99 0.92
CA ILE A 109 -11.75 16.87 0.93
C ILE A 109 -11.19 18.26 1.19
N VAL A 110 -10.46 18.42 2.30
CA VAL A 110 -9.95 19.69 2.78
C VAL A 110 -8.47 19.62 3.12
N ASN A 111 -7.84 20.79 3.24
CA ASN A 111 -6.42 20.94 3.59
C ASN A 111 -5.51 20.16 2.63
N GLU A 112 -5.82 20.20 1.33
CA GLU A 112 -5.01 19.55 0.32
C GLU A 112 -3.63 20.23 0.21
N PRO A 113 -2.52 19.45 0.23
CA PRO A 113 -1.21 19.98 -0.11
C PRO A 113 -1.13 20.28 -1.62
N LEU A 114 -0.03 20.88 -2.07
CA LEU A 114 0.26 20.94 -3.49
C LEU A 114 0.59 19.52 -3.99
N ILE A 115 -0.21 19.00 -4.91
CA ILE A 115 -0.08 17.63 -5.40
C ILE A 115 0.48 17.62 -6.82
N TRP A 116 1.66 17.03 -6.97
CA TRP A 116 2.37 16.96 -8.24
C TRP A 116 2.74 15.53 -8.59
N ARG A 117 2.86 15.28 -9.89
CA ARG A 117 3.36 14.03 -10.45
C ARG A 117 4.49 14.33 -11.41
N TYR A 118 5.60 13.62 -11.22
CA TYR A 118 6.77 13.65 -12.08
C TYR A 118 7.01 12.26 -12.64
N PHE A 119 7.19 12.15 -13.95
CA PHE A 119 7.68 10.96 -14.61
C PHE A 119 9.17 11.14 -14.85
N VAL A 120 9.98 10.33 -14.19
CA VAL A 120 11.43 10.55 -14.11
C VAL A 120 12.22 9.30 -14.44
N LEU A 121 13.40 9.51 -15.04
CA LEU A 121 14.41 8.50 -15.29
C LEU A 121 15.69 8.89 -14.53
N PRO A 122 16.35 7.98 -13.81
CA PRO A 122 17.63 8.29 -13.18
C PRO A 122 18.65 8.76 -14.21
N GLN A 123 19.35 9.86 -13.93
CA GLN A 123 20.41 10.34 -14.82
C GLN A 123 21.49 9.28 -14.97
N HIS A 124 21.81 8.91 -16.22
CA HIS A 124 22.73 7.82 -16.51
C HIS A 124 24.09 7.97 -15.80
N ASN A 125 24.70 9.15 -15.88
CA ASN A 125 26.00 9.42 -15.25
C ASN A 125 25.92 9.34 -13.72
N ARG A 126 24.85 9.89 -13.11
CA ARG A 126 24.66 9.85 -11.65
C ARG A 126 24.45 8.42 -11.14
N LEU A 127 23.68 7.62 -11.88
CA LEU A 127 23.46 6.22 -11.56
C LEU A 127 24.77 5.44 -11.67
N ALA A 128 25.51 5.59 -12.77
CA ALA A 128 26.80 4.93 -12.97
C ALA A 128 27.82 5.32 -11.89
N ASP A 129 27.96 6.61 -11.58
CA ASP A 129 28.87 7.12 -10.54
C ASP A 129 28.52 6.59 -9.14
N SER A 130 27.24 6.33 -8.88
CA SER A 130 26.77 5.82 -7.58
C SER A 130 27.15 4.35 -7.34
N GLN A 131 27.42 3.59 -8.40
CA GLN A 131 27.65 2.14 -8.37
C GLN A 131 26.50 1.33 -7.73
N LEU A 132 25.29 1.90 -7.75
CA LEU A 132 24.07 1.24 -7.28
C LEU A 132 23.28 0.69 -8.46
N ASP A 133 22.47 -0.35 -8.21
CA ASP A 133 21.38 -0.67 -9.12
C ASP A 133 20.34 0.46 -9.15
N GLU A 134 19.57 0.53 -10.25
CA GLU A 134 18.59 1.59 -10.49
C GLU A 134 17.57 1.72 -9.35
N ALA A 135 17.08 0.59 -8.84
CA ALA A 135 16.06 0.57 -7.79
C ALA A 135 16.62 1.04 -6.44
N GLU A 136 17.84 0.63 -6.08
CA GLU A 136 18.51 1.13 -4.88
C GLU A 136 18.81 2.62 -4.99
N TYR A 137 19.29 3.10 -6.15
CA TYR A 137 19.51 4.53 -6.40
C TYR A 137 18.23 5.35 -6.20
N VAL A 138 17.13 4.93 -6.83
CA VAL A 138 15.83 5.60 -6.75
C VAL A 138 15.30 5.58 -5.31
N SER A 139 15.33 4.42 -4.63
CA SER A 139 14.84 4.30 -3.25
C SER A 139 15.60 5.22 -2.29
N ARG A 140 16.94 5.35 -2.44
CA ARG A 140 17.74 6.27 -1.63
C ARG A 140 17.41 7.73 -1.92
N CYS A 141 17.15 8.09 -3.17
CA CYS A 141 16.70 9.42 -3.53
C CYS A 141 15.35 9.76 -2.90
N VAL A 142 14.38 8.83 -2.96
CA VAL A 142 13.06 8.98 -2.34
C VAL A 142 13.19 9.18 -0.82
N ILE A 143 13.97 8.31 -0.16
CA ILE A 143 14.23 8.43 1.29
C ILE A 143 14.89 9.78 1.60
N ARG A 144 15.83 10.24 0.78
CA ARG A 144 16.49 11.54 0.97
C ARG A 144 15.52 12.71 0.85
N VAL A 145 14.65 12.73 -0.15
CA VAL A 145 13.63 13.79 -0.27
C VAL A 145 12.75 13.79 0.98
N ASN A 146 12.20 12.63 1.33
CA ASN A 146 11.25 12.50 2.45
C ASN A 146 11.87 12.80 3.83
N THR A 147 13.20 12.80 3.96
CA THR A 147 13.88 13.01 5.25
C THR A 147 14.68 14.32 5.33
N ARG A 148 15.07 14.90 4.20
CA ARG A 148 16.00 16.05 4.16
C ARG A 148 15.43 17.29 3.49
N ILE A 149 14.33 17.19 2.75
CA ILE A 149 13.68 18.33 2.12
C ILE A 149 12.38 18.60 2.87
N ALA A 150 12.42 19.59 3.76
CA ALA A 150 11.26 19.98 4.56
C ALA A 150 10.09 20.37 3.66
N GLY A 151 8.89 19.92 4.01
CA GLY A 151 7.66 20.19 3.27
C GLY A 151 7.55 19.47 1.93
N ALA A 152 8.42 18.50 1.61
CA ALA A 152 8.31 17.66 0.42
C ALA A 152 8.20 16.18 0.81
N TYR A 153 7.19 15.49 0.26
CA TYR A 153 6.98 14.08 0.55
C TYR A 153 6.57 13.30 -0.70
N ILE A 154 7.47 12.46 -1.20
CA ILE A 154 7.24 11.49 -2.26
C ILE A 154 6.53 10.28 -1.66
N PHE A 155 5.28 10.08 -2.06
CA PHE A 155 4.40 9.05 -1.50
C PHE A 155 4.07 7.92 -2.47
N SER A 156 4.51 8.03 -3.72
CA SER A 156 4.49 6.98 -4.73
C SER A 156 5.76 7.11 -5.57
N SER A 157 6.40 5.99 -5.92
CA SER A 157 7.67 6.01 -6.64
C SER A 157 7.89 4.80 -7.55
N GLY A 158 6.82 4.15 -8.00
CA GLY A 158 6.88 2.98 -8.88
C GLY A 158 6.81 3.32 -10.37
N LYS A 159 7.04 2.32 -11.22
CA LYS A 159 6.83 2.41 -12.67
C LYS A 159 5.44 1.91 -13.02
N ASN A 160 4.79 2.55 -14.01
CA ASN A 160 3.44 2.20 -14.46
C ASN A 160 2.39 2.03 -13.34
N MET A 161 2.57 2.71 -12.22
CA MET A 161 1.71 2.62 -11.04
C MET A 161 1.65 3.97 -10.33
N GLY A 162 0.62 4.17 -9.51
CA GLY A 162 0.50 5.37 -8.69
C GLY A 162 -0.33 5.13 -7.45
N VAL A 163 0.01 5.85 -6.37
CA VAL A 163 -0.80 5.94 -5.15
C VAL A 163 -1.59 7.23 -5.16
N PHE A 164 -2.83 7.19 -4.68
CA PHE A 164 -3.72 8.33 -4.50
C PHE A 164 -4.25 8.27 -3.08
N LYS A 165 -3.98 9.28 -2.25
CA LYS A 165 -4.38 9.24 -0.84
C LYS A 165 -4.66 10.62 -0.29
N ALA A 166 -5.61 10.72 0.61
CA ALA A 166 -6.00 11.98 1.23
C ALA A 166 -6.64 11.72 2.60
N VAL A 167 -6.85 12.79 3.36
CA VAL A 167 -7.76 12.78 4.51
C VAL A 167 -9.18 12.89 3.95
N GLY A 168 -9.98 11.84 4.17
CA GLY A 168 -11.36 11.73 3.69
C GLY A 168 -11.85 10.28 3.68
N PHE A 169 -13.12 10.06 3.37
CA PHE A 169 -13.64 8.72 3.08
C PHE A 169 -13.13 8.23 1.72
N PRO A 170 -12.85 6.94 1.54
CA PRO A 170 -12.21 6.44 0.32
C PRO A 170 -13.03 6.76 -0.95
N GLU A 171 -14.35 6.72 -0.90
CA GLU A 171 -15.21 7.10 -2.02
C GLU A 171 -15.06 8.57 -2.44
N ASP A 172 -14.94 9.48 -1.47
CA ASP A 172 -14.71 10.91 -1.72
C ASP A 172 -13.29 11.14 -2.27
N VAL A 173 -12.30 10.38 -1.77
CA VAL A 173 -10.91 10.44 -2.27
C VAL A 173 -10.84 9.95 -3.71
N GLY A 174 -11.57 8.88 -4.04
CA GLY A 174 -11.62 8.34 -5.39
C GLY A 174 -12.21 9.33 -6.40
N GLU A 175 -13.31 10.00 -6.03
CA GLU A 175 -13.89 11.07 -6.85
C GLU A 175 -12.94 12.28 -6.96
N TYR A 176 -12.33 12.69 -5.85
CA TYR A 176 -11.39 13.81 -5.82
C TYR A 176 -10.23 13.61 -6.79
N TYR A 177 -9.65 12.41 -6.87
CA TYR A 177 -8.58 12.09 -7.80
C TYR A 177 -9.04 11.67 -9.20
N ARG A 178 -10.35 11.72 -9.48
CA ARG A 178 -10.94 11.35 -10.78
C ARG A 178 -10.54 9.94 -11.21
N LEU A 179 -10.53 8.98 -10.28
CA LEU A 179 -10.05 7.61 -10.58
C LEU A 179 -10.92 6.88 -11.61
N ASP A 180 -12.15 7.35 -11.83
CA ASP A 180 -13.02 6.93 -12.92
C ASP A 180 -12.38 7.10 -14.31
N GLU A 181 -11.47 8.07 -14.46
CA GLU A 181 -10.75 8.36 -15.70
C GLU A 181 -9.44 7.57 -15.87
N TYR A 182 -9.03 6.82 -14.85
CA TYR A 182 -7.86 5.95 -14.90
C TYR A 182 -8.29 4.52 -15.15
N ALA A 183 -7.49 3.76 -15.90
CA ALA A 183 -7.70 2.34 -16.10
C ALA A 183 -6.44 1.54 -15.75
N GLY A 184 -6.58 0.53 -14.90
CA GLY A 184 -5.48 -0.31 -14.42
C GLY A 184 -5.87 -1.78 -14.32
N TYR A 185 -4.90 -2.69 -14.38
CA TYR A 185 -5.14 -4.13 -14.23
C TYR A 185 -5.22 -4.56 -12.76
N CYS A 186 -4.72 -3.72 -11.85
CA CYS A 186 -4.78 -3.94 -10.41
C CYS A 186 -5.18 -2.63 -9.71
N TRP A 187 -6.11 -2.74 -8.78
CA TRP A 187 -6.49 -1.67 -7.87
C TRP A 187 -6.51 -2.20 -6.44
N THR A 188 -5.89 -1.49 -5.51
CA THR A 188 -6.06 -1.71 -4.07
C THR A 188 -6.61 -0.44 -3.43
N ALA A 189 -7.43 -0.58 -2.40
CA ALA A 189 -8.09 0.51 -1.70
C ALA A 189 -8.08 0.31 -0.20
N HIS A 190 -8.12 1.44 0.51
CA HIS A 190 -8.14 1.47 1.96
C HIS A 190 -9.01 2.60 2.49
N GLY A 191 -9.85 2.27 3.48
CA GLY A 191 -10.52 3.23 4.35
C GLY A 191 -9.96 3.12 5.78
N ARG A 192 -9.44 4.24 6.31
CA ARG A 192 -8.69 4.30 7.57
C ARG A 192 -9.61 4.66 8.74
N TYR A 193 -9.30 4.06 9.88
CA TYR A 193 -9.78 4.46 11.20
C TYR A 193 -8.57 4.62 12.14
N PRO A 194 -7.95 5.81 12.25
CA PRO A 194 -6.84 6.00 13.18
C PRO A 194 -7.33 6.04 14.62
N THR A 195 -6.64 5.32 15.48
CA THR A 195 -6.81 5.36 16.95
C THR A 195 -5.81 6.31 17.62
N ASN A 196 -4.64 6.56 17.00
CA ASN A 196 -3.48 7.14 17.70
C ASN A 196 -2.79 8.35 17.03
N THR A 197 -3.22 8.84 15.85
CA THR A 197 -2.55 9.94 15.13
C THR A 197 -3.53 10.93 14.49
N PRO A 198 -3.22 12.25 14.46
CA PRO A 198 -4.00 13.23 13.70
C PRO A 198 -4.10 12.84 12.22
N GLY A 199 -5.22 13.19 11.57
CA GLY A 199 -5.38 13.01 10.13
C GLY A 199 -4.38 13.87 9.36
N TRP A 200 -3.44 13.25 8.67
CA TRP A 200 -2.52 13.90 7.73
C TRP A 200 -2.49 13.11 6.43
N TRP A 201 -2.46 13.82 5.30
CA TRP A 201 -2.57 13.22 3.95
C TRP A 201 -1.49 12.17 3.69
N GLY A 202 -0.25 12.42 4.10
CA GLY A 202 0.83 11.45 3.92
C GLY A 202 0.68 10.19 4.80
N GLY A 203 -0.02 10.29 5.93
CA GLY A 203 -0.28 9.18 6.85
C GLY A 203 -1.47 8.29 6.45
N ALA A 204 -2.24 8.70 5.43
CA ALA A 204 -3.23 7.83 4.82
C ALA A 204 -2.55 6.67 4.05
N HIS A 205 -3.22 5.53 3.97
CA HIS A 205 -2.77 4.40 3.17
C HIS A 205 -3.28 4.58 1.72
N PRO A 206 -2.65 3.96 0.71
CA PRO A 206 -1.47 3.09 0.77
C PRO A 206 -0.15 3.78 1.13
N PHE A 207 0.81 2.98 1.61
CA PHE A 207 2.23 3.33 1.59
C PHE A 207 2.90 2.62 0.42
N ALA A 208 3.91 3.26 -0.18
CA ALA A 208 4.62 2.68 -1.32
C ALA A 208 6.12 2.94 -1.28
N MET A 209 6.88 2.00 -1.81
CA MET A 209 8.30 2.12 -2.13
C MET A 209 8.53 1.40 -3.44
N LEU A 210 8.99 2.15 -4.47
CA LEU A 210 9.14 1.63 -5.82
C LEU A 210 7.82 1.01 -6.31
N SER A 211 7.87 -0.20 -6.86
CA SER A 211 6.71 -0.93 -7.36
C SER A 211 5.85 -1.57 -6.26
N TYR A 212 6.23 -1.49 -4.98
CA TYR A 212 5.45 -2.10 -3.89
C TYR A 212 4.49 -1.08 -3.28
N SER A 213 3.23 -1.47 -3.10
CA SER A 213 2.23 -0.69 -2.35
C SER A 213 1.52 -1.53 -1.31
N ILE A 214 1.43 -1.05 -0.07
CA ILE A 214 0.77 -1.74 1.03
C ILE A 214 -0.46 -0.97 1.49
N VAL A 215 -1.58 -1.68 1.54
CA VAL A 215 -2.72 -1.32 2.41
C VAL A 215 -2.79 -2.30 3.56
N HIS A 216 -3.13 -1.79 4.74
CA HIS A 216 -3.12 -2.55 5.99
C HIS A 216 -4.36 -2.23 6.81
N ASN A 217 -5.11 -3.26 7.17
CA ASN A 217 -6.15 -3.20 8.18
C ASN A 217 -5.71 -4.01 9.39
N GLY A 218 -5.53 -3.33 10.51
CA GLY A 218 -4.92 -3.92 11.70
C GLY A 218 -4.28 -2.90 12.63
N GLU A 219 -3.65 -3.41 13.67
CA GLU A 219 -2.78 -2.65 14.57
C GLU A 219 -1.60 -3.56 14.94
N ILE A 220 -0.37 -3.08 14.74
CA ILE A 220 0.84 -3.89 14.92
C ILE A 220 1.42 -3.63 16.31
N SER A 221 1.40 -4.66 17.17
CA SER A 221 1.92 -4.56 18.53
C SER A 221 3.45 -4.57 18.61
N SER A 222 4.14 -5.02 17.57
CA SER A 222 5.61 -5.04 17.45
C SER A 222 6.20 -3.82 16.77
N TYR A 223 5.38 -2.79 16.50
CA TYR A 223 5.75 -1.61 15.71
C TYR A 223 7.15 -1.07 16.00
N ASP A 224 7.46 -0.69 17.25
CA ASP A 224 8.74 -0.03 17.54
C ASP A 224 9.94 -0.98 17.40
N ALA A 225 9.78 -2.26 17.73
CA ALA A 225 10.82 -3.27 17.54
C ALA A 225 11.13 -3.46 16.05
N ASN A 226 10.08 -3.62 15.23
CA ASN A 226 10.21 -3.75 13.79
C ASN A 226 10.80 -2.48 13.14
N ARG A 227 10.34 -1.29 13.56
CA ARG A 227 10.84 0.01 13.09
C ARG A 227 12.33 0.17 13.37
N ARG A 228 12.75 -0.06 14.61
CA ARG A 228 14.17 0.08 15.01
C ARG A 228 15.06 -0.87 14.23
N PHE A 229 14.60 -2.09 13.98
CA PHE A 229 15.35 -3.06 13.18
C PHE A 229 15.46 -2.60 11.72
N ILE A 230 14.37 -2.22 11.06
CA ILE A 230 14.41 -1.87 9.63
C ILE A 230 15.21 -0.59 9.36
N GLU A 231 15.21 0.36 10.30
CA GLU A 231 16.02 1.59 10.19
C GLU A 231 17.53 1.33 10.21
N MET A 232 17.99 0.15 10.66
CA MET A 232 19.40 -0.25 10.56
C MET A 232 19.84 -0.54 9.13
N PHE A 233 18.90 -0.75 8.20
CA PHE A 233 19.17 -1.15 6.80
C PHE A 233 19.00 0.00 5.80
N GLY A 234 19.11 1.24 6.29
CA GLY A 234 19.08 2.46 5.46
C GLY A 234 17.69 3.04 5.22
N TYR A 235 16.63 2.45 5.77
CA TYR A 235 15.29 3.02 5.78
C TYR A 235 15.13 4.07 6.88
N LYS A 236 14.16 4.97 6.71
CA LYS A 236 13.78 5.96 7.73
C LYS A 236 12.26 6.06 7.81
N CYS A 237 11.71 5.66 8.94
CA CYS A 237 10.27 5.73 9.19
C CYS A 237 9.96 7.10 9.78
N THR A 238 9.29 7.95 9.00
CA THR A 238 9.04 9.35 9.37
C THR A 238 7.60 9.62 9.73
N LEU A 239 6.68 8.74 9.34
CA LEU A 239 5.24 8.98 9.42
C LEU A 239 4.59 8.29 10.61
N LEU A 240 5.38 7.53 11.36
CA LEU A 240 4.99 6.86 12.59
C LEU A 240 3.78 5.93 12.42
N THR A 241 3.70 5.24 11.27
CA THR A 241 2.63 4.28 10.99
C THR A 241 3.20 2.88 10.83
N ASP A 242 2.45 1.89 11.28
CA ASP A 242 2.77 0.48 11.07
C ASP A 242 2.96 0.16 9.59
N THR A 243 2.14 0.75 8.73
CA THR A 243 2.11 0.44 7.30
C THR A 243 3.37 0.92 6.58
N GLU A 244 3.97 2.03 7.03
CA GLU A 244 5.30 2.46 6.57
C GLU A 244 6.36 1.38 6.87
N VAL A 245 6.37 0.89 8.11
CA VAL A 245 7.32 -0.15 8.56
C VAL A 245 7.13 -1.43 7.76
N ILE A 246 5.89 -1.89 7.57
CA ILE A 246 5.55 -3.07 6.76
C ILE A 246 6.08 -2.92 5.34
N THR A 247 5.88 -1.74 4.73
CA THR A 247 6.32 -1.45 3.36
C THR A 247 7.84 -1.59 3.23
N TYR A 248 8.61 -1.04 4.16
CA TYR A 248 10.07 -1.14 4.15
C TYR A 248 10.58 -2.55 4.48
N ILE A 249 9.89 -3.30 5.36
CA ILE A 249 10.23 -4.70 5.63
C ILE A 249 10.06 -5.54 4.37
N ILE A 250 8.95 -5.37 3.64
CA ILE A 250 8.70 -6.12 2.40
C ILE A 250 9.74 -5.77 1.33
N ASP A 251 10.03 -4.48 1.13
CA ASP A 251 11.07 -4.04 0.19
C ASP A 251 12.45 -4.63 0.57
N TYR A 252 12.81 -4.62 1.85
CA TYR A 252 14.04 -5.25 2.34
C TYR A 252 14.07 -6.76 2.07
N LEU A 253 13.04 -7.49 2.47
CA LEU A 253 13.01 -8.95 2.36
C LEU A 253 13.01 -9.41 0.89
N VAL A 254 12.26 -8.74 0.02
CA VAL A 254 12.11 -9.18 -1.38
C VAL A 254 13.23 -8.61 -2.25
N ARG A 255 13.40 -7.28 -2.29
CA ARG A 255 14.36 -6.64 -3.20
C ARG A 255 15.80 -6.77 -2.71
N LYS A 256 16.05 -6.55 -1.41
CA LYS A 256 17.43 -6.56 -0.87
C LYS A 256 17.92 -7.94 -0.45
N GLN A 257 17.06 -8.78 0.13
CA GLN A 257 17.43 -10.14 0.57
C GLN A 257 17.10 -11.22 -0.46
N GLY A 258 16.35 -10.89 -1.52
CA GLY A 258 16.05 -11.82 -2.61
C GLY A 258 15.05 -12.92 -2.24
N LEU A 259 14.27 -12.75 -1.17
CA LEU A 259 13.24 -13.72 -0.79
C LEU A 259 12.07 -13.70 -1.77
N THR A 260 11.50 -14.87 -2.02
CA THR A 260 10.19 -15.01 -2.68
C THR A 260 9.08 -14.39 -1.82
N LEU A 261 7.93 -14.08 -2.41
CA LEU A 261 6.78 -13.54 -1.68
C LEU A 261 6.27 -14.53 -0.61
N GLU A 262 6.34 -15.83 -0.90
CA GLU A 262 5.97 -16.91 0.00
C GLU A 262 6.92 -17.02 1.19
N GLU A 263 8.22 -16.84 0.97
CA GLU A 263 9.22 -16.78 2.04
C GLU A 263 9.06 -15.52 2.89
N MET A 264 8.88 -14.36 2.24
CA MET A 264 8.61 -13.10 2.93
C MET A 264 7.35 -13.20 3.80
N ALA A 265 6.25 -13.77 3.29
CA ALA A 265 5.04 -14.03 4.06
C ALA A 265 5.31 -14.94 5.27
N SER A 266 6.18 -15.95 5.08
CA SER A 266 6.61 -16.87 6.13
C SER A 266 7.56 -16.25 7.16
N VAL A 267 8.12 -15.06 6.88
CA VAL A 267 8.88 -14.25 7.84
C VAL A 267 7.93 -13.33 8.61
N ILE A 268 7.15 -12.52 7.90
CA ILE A 268 6.32 -11.49 8.55
C ILE A 268 5.10 -12.07 9.28
N ALA A 269 4.57 -13.20 8.81
CA ALA A 269 3.48 -13.96 9.43
C ALA A 269 3.95 -15.37 9.86
N ALA A 270 5.14 -15.45 10.47
CA ALA A 270 5.82 -16.73 10.67
C ALA A 270 4.99 -17.78 11.46
N PRO A 271 4.90 -19.03 10.95
CA PRO A 271 4.24 -20.14 11.64
C PRO A 271 4.84 -20.41 13.02
N PHE A 272 4.06 -21.01 13.92
CA PHE A 272 4.54 -21.40 15.24
C PHE A 272 5.64 -22.46 15.15
N TRP A 273 6.53 -22.50 16.14
CA TRP A 273 7.57 -23.53 16.24
C TRP A 273 6.98 -24.95 16.23
N SER A 274 5.84 -25.17 16.89
CA SER A 274 5.09 -26.43 16.86
C SER A 274 4.59 -26.79 15.47
N THR A 275 4.11 -25.81 14.70
CA THR A 275 3.70 -26.00 13.30
C THR A 275 4.90 -26.37 12.44
N ILE A 276 6.04 -25.68 12.61
CA ILE A 276 7.28 -25.96 11.86
C ILE A 276 7.81 -27.37 12.18
N ALA A 277 7.76 -27.79 13.46
CA ALA A 277 8.21 -29.11 13.89
C ALA A 277 7.46 -30.26 13.19
N GLY A 278 6.20 -30.04 12.81
CA GLY A 278 5.36 -31.00 12.09
C GLY A 278 5.54 -31.02 10.57
N TYR A 279 6.37 -30.15 9.99
CA TYR A 279 6.62 -30.14 8.55
C TYR A 279 7.56 -31.27 8.09
N PRO A 280 7.48 -31.68 6.80
CA PRO A 280 8.48 -32.55 6.19
C PRO A 280 9.91 -32.00 6.37
N PRO A 281 10.96 -32.85 6.43
CA PRO A 281 12.31 -32.43 6.79
C PRO A 281 12.84 -31.18 6.06
N GLU A 282 12.72 -31.13 4.74
CA GLU A 282 13.18 -30.01 3.90
C GLU A 282 12.43 -28.71 4.23
N LYS A 283 11.09 -28.77 4.31
CA LYS A 283 10.27 -27.61 4.66
C LYS A 283 10.53 -27.16 6.11
N ARG A 284 10.72 -28.10 7.03
CA ARG A 284 11.05 -27.79 8.43
C ARG A 284 12.39 -27.05 8.52
N GLU A 285 13.42 -27.50 7.82
CA GLU A 285 14.73 -26.86 7.79
C GLU A 285 14.63 -25.42 7.26
N LYS A 286 13.98 -25.25 6.09
CA LYS A 286 13.76 -23.93 5.48
C LYS A 286 13.05 -22.95 6.41
N TYR A 287 11.92 -23.36 6.99
CA TYR A 287 11.14 -22.48 7.87
C TYR A 287 11.82 -22.22 9.22
N THR A 288 12.60 -23.18 9.72
CA THR A 288 13.45 -22.98 10.91
C THR A 288 14.52 -21.94 10.63
N TYR A 289 15.18 -22.00 9.47
CA TYR A 289 16.16 -21.01 9.04
C TYR A 289 15.53 -19.62 8.95
N LEU A 290 14.43 -19.46 8.21
CA LEU A 290 13.75 -18.16 8.05
C LEU A 290 13.35 -17.56 9.40
N ARG A 291 12.76 -18.36 10.29
CA ARG A 291 12.29 -17.91 11.60
C ARG A 291 13.45 -17.50 12.52
N ASN A 292 14.62 -18.12 12.39
CA ASN A 292 15.82 -17.75 13.15
C ASN A 292 16.49 -16.49 12.56
N ALA A 293 16.75 -16.49 11.24
CA ALA A 293 17.50 -15.44 10.56
C ALA A 293 16.77 -14.08 10.57
N PHE A 294 15.44 -14.10 10.48
CA PHE A 294 14.61 -12.90 10.37
C PHE A 294 13.66 -12.71 11.57
N SER A 295 14.05 -13.20 12.76
CA SER A 295 13.19 -13.18 13.95
C SER A 295 12.69 -11.77 14.34
N SER A 296 13.51 -10.73 14.14
CA SER A 296 13.17 -9.33 14.39
C SER A 296 12.19 -8.71 13.38
N LEU A 297 11.91 -9.41 12.29
CA LEU A 297 10.98 -9.00 11.24
C LEU A 297 9.63 -9.74 11.31
N LEU A 298 9.43 -10.57 12.33
CA LEU A 298 8.10 -11.08 12.65
C LEU A 298 7.19 -9.91 13.03
N ILE A 299 6.05 -9.81 12.35
CA ILE A 299 5.02 -8.84 12.63
C ILE A 299 3.99 -9.51 13.55
N THR A 300 3.69 -8.83 14.67
CA THR A 300 2.74 -9.28 15.68
C THR A 300 1.61 -8.27 15.84
N GLY A 301 0.44 -8.77 16.19
CA GLY A 301 -0.77 -7.98 16.24
C GLY A 301 -1.75 -8.39 15.13
N PRO A 302 -3.01 -8.00 15.24
CA PRO A 302 -4.02 -8.30 14.24
C PRO A 302 -3.73 -7.57 12.94
N PHE A 303 -3.57 -8.28 11.82
CA PHE A 303 -3.42 -7.63 10.52
C PHE A 303 -4.01 -8.40 9.34
N SER A 304 -4.40 -7.62 8.34
CA SER A 304 -4.71 -8.03 6.98
C SER A 304 -4.07 -7.02 6.05
N ILE A 305 -3.30 -7.47 5.07
CA ILE A 305 -2.63 -6.60 4.12
C ILE A 305 -2.96 -6.99 2.69
N LEU A 306 -3.01 -5.99 1.80
CA LEU A 306 -2.81 -6.22 0.37
C LEU A 306 -1.49 -5.57 -0.02
N LEU A 307 -0.62 -6.38 -0.62
CA LEU A 307 0.60 -5.96 -1.28
C LEU A 307 0.34 -5.94 -2.78
N GLY A 308 0.30 -4.74 -3.37
CA GLY A 308 0.42 -4.58 -4.81
C GLY A 308 1.89 -4.63 -5.23
N PHE A 309 2.16 -5.22 -6.39
CA PHE A 309 3.49 -5.21 -7.02
C PHE A 309 3.35 -5.22 -8.54
N ASP A 310 4.43 -4.91 -9.25
CA ASP A 310 4.40 -4.96 -10.71
C ASP A 310 4.07 -6.38 -11.20
N GLY A 311 2.96 -6.47 -11.94
CA GLY A 311 2.43 -7.72 -12.46
C GLY A 311 1.66 -8.58 -11.46
N GLY A 312 1.32 -8.08 -10.27
CA GLY A 312 0.58 -8.90 -9.31
C GLY A 312 0.03 -8.22 -8.06
N MET A 313 -0.63 -9.03 -7.25
CA MET A 313 -1.15 -8.66 -5.93
C MET A 313 -1.03 -9.85 -4.98
N MET A 314 -0.71 -9.59 -3.71
CA MET A 314 -0.74 -10.57 -2.64
C MET A 314 -1.68 -10.11 -1.53
N ALA A 315 -2.52 -11.02 -1.06
CA ALA A 315 -3.32 -10.87 0.14
C ALA A 315 -2.75 -11.74 1.26
N LEU A 316 -2.58 -11.17 2.46
CA LEU A 316 -2.02 -11.90 3.60
C LEU A 316 -2.67 -11.46 4.91
N ASN A 317 -2.96 -12.44 5.77
CA ASN A 317 -3.39 -12.22 7.16
C ASN A 317 -2.26 -12.51 8.15
N ASP A 318 -2.40 -11.98 9.36
CA ASP A 318 -1.63 -12.44 10.50
C ASP A 318 -1.83 -13.94 10.75
N ARG A 319 -0.84 -14.57 11.39
CA ARG A 319 -0.82 -16.04 11.63
C ARG A 319 -1.99 -16.56 12.47
N LEU A 320 -2.69 -15.69 13.21
CA LEU A 320 -3.86 -16.02 14.03
C LEU A 320 -5.18 -15.65 13.34
N LYS A 321 -5.15 -15.01 12.17
CA LYS A 321 -6.30 -14.51 11.41
C LYS A 321 -7.25 -13.66 12.28
N LEU A 322 -6.70 -12.65 12.94
CA LEU A 322 -7.46 -11.76 13.82
C LEU A 322 -8.24 -10.68 13.06
N ARG A 323 -7.99 -10.52 11.76
CA ARG A 323 -8.74 -9.62 10.87
C ARG A 323 -9.42 -10.41 9.75
N SER A 324 -10.64 -10.00 9.41
CA SER A 324 -11.39 -10.57 8.30
C SER A 324 -10.70 -10.27 6.97
N MET A 325 -10.75 -11.26 6.07
CA MET A 325 -10.33 -11.15 4.68
C MET A 325 -11.01 -12.28 3.91
N VAL A 326 -11.67 -11.90 2.82
CA VAL A 326 -12.39 -12.78 1.90
C VAL A 326 -11.81 -12.59 0.50
N ILE A 327 -11.72 -13.68 -0.25
CA ILE A 327 -11.23 -13.71 -1.62
C ILE A 327 -12.33 -14.29 -2.51
N GLY A 328 -12.59 -13.63 -3.63
CA GLY A 328 -13.52 -14.07 -4.66
C GLY A 328 -12.83 -14.19 -6.02
N GLU A 329 -13.25 -15.13 -6.84
CA GLU A 329 -12.79 -15.27 -8.22
C GLU A 329 -13.98 -15.36 -9.18
N LYS A 330 -13.88 -14.66 -10.31
CA LYS A 330 -14.79 -14.74 -11.45
C LYS A 330 -14.00 -14.66 -12.75
N GLY A 331 -13.92 -15.75 -13.49
CA GLY A 331 -13.10 -15.82 -14.70
C GLY A 331 -11.64 -15.42 -14.44
N GLN A 332 -11.20 -14.32 -15.07
CA GLN A 332 -9.85 -13.76 -14.91
C GLN A 332 -9.74 -12.70 -13.81
N THR A 333 -10.84 -12.34 -13.15
CA THR A 333 -10.85 -11.33 -12.08
C THR A 333 -10.74 -11.98 -10.71
N VAL A 334 -9.85 -11.43 -9.88
CA VAL A 334 -9.72 -11.76 -8.46
C VAL A 334 -10.10 -10.55 -7.65
N TYR A 335 -10.92 -10.78 -6.63
CA TYR A 335 -11.37 -9.79 -5.68
C TYR A 335 -10.86 -10.15 -4.30
N VAL A 336 -10.45 -9.16 -3.54
CA VAL A 336 -10.12 -9.32 -2.12
C VAL A 336 -10.81 -8.21 -1.35
N ALA A 337 -11.41 -8.52 -0.21
CA ALA A 337 -12.02 -7.50 0.63
C ALA A 337 -12.03 -7.91 2.10
N SER A 338 -12.22 -6.93 2.98
CA SER A 338 -12.50 -7.20 4.39
C SER A 338 -13.85 -7.88 4.59
N GLU A 339 -14.82 -7.59 3.72
CA GLU A 339 -16.17 -8.14 3.76
C GLU A 339 -16.63 -8.59 2.37
N GLU A 340 -17.40 -9.67 2.33
CA GLU A 340 -17.92 -10.25 1.09
C GLU A 340 -18.87 -9.31 0.33
N CYS A 341 -19.60 -8.43 1.02
CA CYS A 341 -20.51 -7.47 0.42
C CYS A 341 -19.83 -6.55 -0.60
N ALA A 342 -18.58 -6.16 -0.34
CA ALA A 342 -17.78 -5.31 -1.23
C ALA A 342 -17.46 -6.02 -2.55
N ILE A 343 -17.24 -7.34 -2.49
CA ILE A 343 -17.03 -8.18 -3.68
C ILE A 343 -18.35 -8.32 -4.45
N ARG A 344 -19.43 -8.68 -3.73
CA ARG A 344 -20.74 -8.93 -4.35
C ARG A 344 -21.41 -7.70 -4.93
N ALA A 345 -21.08 -6.51 -4.45
CA ALA A 345 -21.53 -5.25 -5.04
C ALA A 345 -20.97 -5.03 -6.46
N LEU A 346 -19.83 -5.64 -6.78
CA LEU A 346 -19.25 -5.63 -8.12
C LEU A 346 -19.63 -6.86 -8.94
N GLU A 347 -19.58 -8.03 -8.31
CA GLU A 347 -19.82 -9.32 -8.95
C GLU A 347 -20.74 -10.18 -8.07
N PRO A 348 -22.06 -10.18 -8.33
CA PRO A 348 -23.02 -10.94 -7.54
C PRO A 348 -22.78 -12.46 -7.57
N GLU A 349 -22.28 -13.00 -8.69
CA GLU A 349 -22.10 -14.44 -8.91
C GLU A 349 -20.64 -14.81 -9.15
N LEU A 350 -19.99 -15.34 -8.11
CA LEU A 350 -18.59 -15.76 -8.13
C LEU A 350 -18.45 -17.24 -8.48
N ASP A 351 -17.36 -17.60 -9.17
CA ASP A 351 -17.01 -18.99 -9.44
C ASP A 351 -16.43 -19.66 -8.18
N LYS A 352 -15.74 -18.86 -7.35
CA LYS A 352 -15.16 -19.30 -6.07
C LYS A 352 -15.17 -18.17 -5.06
N ILE A 353 -15.44 -18.50 -3.80
CA ILE A 353 -15.32 -17.59 -2.66
C ILE A 353 -14.79 -18.34 -1.44
N TRP A 354 -13.81 -17.78 -0.75
CA TRP A 354 -13.23 -18.37 0.45
C TRP A 354 -12.51 -17.35 1.32
N SER A 355 -12.19 -17.76 2.55
CA SER A 355 -11.34 -17.02 3.47
C SER A 355 -10.01 -17.79 3.66
N PRO A 356 -8.84 -17.21 3.35
CA PRO A 356 -7.55 -17.88 3.53
C PRO A 356 -7.25 -18.15 5.00
N ARG A 357 -6.41 -19.14 5.33
CA ARG A 357 -6.02 -19.39 6.73
C ARG A 357 -5.06 -18.30 7.24
N GLY A 358 -4.88 -18.23 8.56
CA GLY A 358 -3.91 -17.31 9.16
C GLY A 358 -2.49 -17.57 8.64
N GLY A 359 -1.80 -16.51 8.21
CA GLY A 359 -0.46 -16.58 7.64
C GLY A 359 -0.36 -17.25 6.26
N GLU A 360 -1.48 -17.62 5.63
CA GLU A 360 -1.50 -18.18 4.27
C GLU A 360 -1.54 -17.03 3.25
N PRO A 361 -0.47 -16.82 2.45
CA PRO A 361 -0.48 -15.82 1.39
C PRO A 361 -1.32 -16.32 0.20
N VAL A 362 -2.15 -15.43 -0.35
CA VAL A 362 -2.76 -15.64 -1.66
C VAL A 362 -2.14 -14.67 -2.64
N ILE A 363 -1.37 -15.21 -3.59
CA ILE A 363 -0.60 -14.43 -4.55
C ILE A 363 -1.18 -14.66 -5.94
N VAL A 364 -1.51 -13.55 -6.61
CA VAL A 364 -2.03 -13.56 -7.98
C VAL A 364 -1.11 -12.73 -8.87
N ARG A 365 -0.88 -13.22 -10.08
CA ARG A 365 0.02 -12.63 -11.07
C ARG A 365 -0.66 -12.56 -12.43
N LEU A 366 -0.17 -11.66 -13.27
CA LEU A 366 -0.57 -11.60 -14.67
C LEU A 366 -0.22 -12.93 -15.35
N ASN A 367 -1.11 -13.37 -16.24
CA ASN A 367 -0.85 -14.48 -17.15
C ASN A 367 0.30 -14.10 -18.09
N GLU A 368 0.97 -15.09 -18.71
CA GLU A 368 2.13 -14.86 -19.59
C GLU A 368 1.90 -13.86 -20.75
N GLY A 369 0.64 -13.57 -21.10
CA GLY A 369 0.24 -12.54 -22.08
C GLY A 369 -0.24 -11.19 -21.51
N GLY A 370 -0.49 -11.10 -20.20
CA GLY A 370 -1.07 -9.90 -19.56
C GLY A 370 -0.05 -8.82 -19.19
N ALA A 371 1.25 -9.14 -19.22
CA ALA A 371 2.35 -8.23 -18.90
C ALA A 371 2.82 -7.36 -20.10
N ARG A 372 2.07 -7.34 -21.22
CA ARG A 372 2.48 -6.69 -22.47
C ARG A 372 2.00 -5.25 -22.61
#